data_AF-A0A0A9XD83-F1
#
_entry.id   AF-A0A0A9XD83-F1
#
_cell.length_a   1.000
_cell.length_b   1.000
_cell.length_c   1.000
_cell.angle_alpha   90.00
_cell.angle_beta   90.00
_cell.angle_gamma   90.00
#
_symmetry.space_group_name_H-M   'P 1'
#
loop_
_entity.id
_entity.type
_entity.pdbx_description
1 polymer ?
#
loop_
_entity_poly.entity_id
_entity_poly.type
_entity_poly.pdbx_seq_one_letter_code
_entity_poly.pdbx_strand_id
1 'polypeptide(L)'
;MVRDLRKLRQNYVESRKWVTDVLSLLPTDFFYLWWSPTYCDKVVPCSCIVRANRLVRLPRMLECFDRTETRTGYPNSFRICKVVFAIIVLIHWNACFYFAISYAIGFGSDNWVYNVAGPKNSSLSRQYIYSFYWSTLTLTTIGETPQPENDLEYLFVVADFLAGVLIFATIVGNIGSMISNMNVAR
;
A
#
# COMPACT_ATOMS: atom_id res chain seq x y z
N MET A 1 -35.60 9.48 -3.15
CA MET A 1 -34.43 9.89 -2.33
C MET A 1 -34.96 10.38 -0.98
N VAL A 2 -34.59 9.74 0.13
CA VAL A 2 -35.01 10.18 1.47
C VAL A 2 -34.23 11.44 1.85
N ARG A 3 -34.91 12.53 2.21
CA ARG A 3 -34.29 13.83 2.57
C ARG A 3 -34.37 14.17 4.06
N ASP A 4 -34.97 13.29 4.86
CA ASP A 4 -35.12 13.50 6.29
C ASP A 4 -33.78 13.29 7.03
N LEU A 5 -33.31 14.36 7.67
CA LEU A 5 -32.03 14.41 8.39
C LEU A 5 -31.95 13.39 9.54
N ARG A 6 -33.07 13.13 10.25
CA ARG A 6 -33.06 12.21 11.40
C ARG A 6 -32.85 10.78 10.96
N LYS A 7 -33.57 10.36 9.91
CA LYS A 7 -33.44 9.02 9.32
C LYS A 7 -32.05 8.79 8.71
N LEU A 8 -31.49 9.81 8.05
CA LEU A 8 -30.13 9.74 7.50
C LEU A 8 -29.07 9.57 8.59
N ARG A 9 -29.19 10.32 9.70
CA ARG A 9 -28.26 10.21 10.83
C ARG A 9 -28.34 8.84 11.49
N GLN A 10 -29.55 8.33 11.76
CA GLN A 10 -29.72 7.01 12.37
C GLN A 10 -29.10 5.92 11.51
N ASN A 11 -29.41 5.91 10.21
CA ASN A 11 -28.85 4.94 9.28
C ASN A 11 -27.31 5.03 9.18
N TYR A 12 -26.73 6.24 9.28
CA TYR A 12 -25.28 6.42 9.25
C TYR A 12 -24.60 5.91 10.54
N VAL A 13 -25.18 6.16 11.71
CA VAL A 13 -24.64 5.72 13.02
C VAL A 13 -24.84 4.22 13.25
N GLU A 14 -25.91 3.64 12.71
CA GLU A 14 -26.15 2.20 12.75
C GLU A 14 -25.17 1.45 11.82
N SER A 15 -24.73 2.09 10.73
CA SER A 15 -23.75 1.51 9.81
C SER A 15 -22.32 1.61 10.34
N ARG A 16 -21.48 0.58 10.13
CA ARG A 16 -20.04 0.63 10.49
C ARG A 16 -19.22 1.72 9.78
N LYS A 17 -19.81 2.41 8.79
CA LYS A 17 -19.17 3.52 8.06
C LYS A 17 -18.75 4.67 8.97
N TRP A 18 -19.53 4.99 10.00
CA TRP A 18 -19.18 6.12 10.88
C TRP A 18 -17.88 5.88 11.66
N VAL A 19 -17.62 4.63 12.06
CA VAL A 19 -16.42 4.26 12.82
C VAL A 19 -15.17 4.45 11.98
N THR A 20 -15.18 3.96 10.73
CA THR A 20 -14.04 4.13 9.81
C THR A 20 -13.78 5.60 9.49
N ASP A 21 -14.85 6.40 9.41
CA ASP A 21 -14.76 7.82 9.10
C ASP A 21 -14.21 8.62 10.29
N VAL A 22 -14.70 8.36 11.50
CA VAL A 22 -14.18 8.99 12.72
C VAL A 22 -12.73 8.60 12.94
N LEU A 23 -12.39 7.31 12.82
CA LEU A 23 -11.02 6.83 12.99
C LEU A 23 -10.10 7.57 12.02
N SER A 24 -10.43 7.63 10.72
CA SER A 24 -9.60 8.32 9.71
C SER A 24 -9.41 9.84 9.92
N LEU A 25 -10.27 10.48 10.71
CA LEU A 25 -10.23 11.91 11.02
C LEU A 25 -9.61 12.21 12.38
N LEU A 26 -9.28 11.20 13.18
CA LEU A 26 -8.61 11.42 14.47
C LEU A 26 -7.28 12.13 14.22
N PRO A 27 -7.03 13.28 14.87
CA PRO A 27 -5.79 14.03 14.77
C PRO A 27 -4.70 13.29 15.56
N THR A 28 -4.23 12.17 15.00
CA THR A 28 -3.13 11.38 15.57
C THR A 28 -1.83 12.16 15.64
N ASP A 29 -1.73 13.29 14.94
CA ASP A 29 -0.63 14.24 15.07
C ASP A 29 -0.49 14.82 16.51
N PHE A 30 -1.50 14.74 17.39
CA PHE A 30 -1.33 15.10 18.81
C PHE A 30 -0.40 14.14 19.57
N PHE A 31 -0.20 12.91 19.08
CA PHE A 31 0.72 11.95 19.70
C PHE A 31 2.20 12.42 19.66
N TYR A 32 2.56 13.33 18.75
CA TYR A 32 3.91 13.94 18.73
C TYR A 32 4.19 14.85 19.95
N LEU A 33 3.16 15.31 20.67
CA LEU A 33 3.35 16.10 21.89
C LEU A 33 3.73 15.24 23.09
N TRP A 34 3.37 13.95 23.07
CA TRP A 34 3.65 13.00 24.15
C TRP A 34 4.89 12.14 23.86
N TRP A 35 5.11 11.74 22.60
CA TRP A 35 6.35 11.11 22.16
C TRP A 35 7.24 12.14 21.46
N SER A 36 8.34 12.54 22.12
CA SER A 36 9.32 13.42 21.49
C SER A 36 9.86 12.77 20.19
N PRO A 37 9.79 13.46 19.04
CA PRO A 37 10.24 12.93 17.74
C PRO A 37 11.67 12.39 17.75
N THR A 38 12.52 12.96 18.60
CA THR A 38 13.97 12.73 18.62
C THR A 38 14.38 11.34 19.13
N TYR A 39 13.57 10.69 19.96
CA TYR A 39 13.84 9.33 20.45
C TYR A 39 13.30 8.26 19.48
N CYS A 40 12.19 8.56 18.82
CA CYS A 40 11.42 7.63 18.01
C CYS A 40 12.07 7.42 16.62
N ASP A 41 12.60 8.49 16.02
CA ASP A 41 13.27 8.45 14.72
C ASP A 41 14.52 7.55 14.71
N LYS A 42 15.11 7.16 15.86
CA LYS A 42 16.29 6.27 15.86
C LYS A 42 15.98 4.79 15.59
N VAL A 43 14.71 4.37 15.70
CA VAL A 43 14.33 2.95 15.62
C VAL A 43 13.27 2.71 14.55
N VAL A 44 12.32 3.64 14.38
CA VAL A 44 11.24 3.53 13.39
C VAL A 44 10.84 4.91 12.85
N PRO A 45 10.38 5.03 11.59
CA PRO A 45 9.86 6.29 11.06
C PRO A 45 8.49 6.60 11.68
N CYS A 46 8.50 7.13 12.90
CA CYS A 46 7.29 7.40 13.67
C CYS A 46 6.37 8.40 12.97
N SER A 47 6.94 9.29 12.14
CA SER A 47 6.18 10.22 11.32
C SER A 47 5.24 9.54 10.30
N CYS A 48 5.64 8.37 9.79
CA CYS A 48 4.85 7.56 8.87
C CYS A 48 3.76 6.76 9.60
N ILE A 49 4.08 6.18 10.75
CA ILE A 49 3.17 5.31 11.52
C ILE A 49 2.02 6.10 12.11
N VAL A 50 2.30 7.28 12.69
CA VAL A 50 1.27 8.14 13.30
C VAL A 50 0.25 8.61 12.26
N ARG A 51 0.65 8.73 10.99
CA ARG A 51 -0.22 9.16 9.88
C ARG A 51 -0.89 8.00 9.15
N ALA A 52 -0.56 6.75 9.46
CA ALA A 52 -1.17 5.56 8.86
C ALA A 52 -2.68 5.46 9.13
N ASN A 53 -3.19 6.16 10.15
CA ASN A 53 -4.62 6.31 10.44
C ASN A 53 -5.44 6.78 9.22
N ARG A 54 -4.83 7.54 8.29
CA ARG A 54 -5.50 8.00 7.07
C ARG A 54 -5.83 6.86 6.09
N LEU A 55 -5.12 5.73 6.18
CA LEU A 55 -5.35 4.54 5.34
C LEU A 55 -6.68 3.84 5.68
N VAL A 56 -7.26 4.11 6.85
CA VAL A 56 -8.60 3.61 7.23
C VAL A 56 -9.70 4.13 6.28
N ARG A 57 -9.39 5.15 5.46
CA ARG A 57 -10.30 5.69 4.45
C ARG A 57 -10.40 4.85 3.17
N LEU A 58 -9.62 3.79 3.01
CA LEU A 58 -9.63 2.90 1.84
C LEU A 58 -11.03 2.39 1.44
N PRO A 59 -11.94 1.97 2.35
CA PRO A 59 -13.27 1.50 1.98
C PRO A 59 -14.12 2.55 1.24
N ARG A 60 -13.97 3.83 1.57
CA ARG A 60 -14.66 4.93 0.85
C ARG A 60 -14.13 5.10 -0.57
N MET A 61 -12.83 4.91 -0.77
CA MET A 61 -12.23 4.95 -2.11
C MET A 61 -12.74 3.79 -2.96
N LEU A 62 -12.85 2.58 -2.38
CA LEU A 62 -13.41 1.41 -3.07
C LEU A 62 -14.89 1.65 -3.44
N GLU A 63 -15.70 2.20 -2.52
CA GLU A 63 -17.10 2.57 -2.82
C GLU A 63 -17.20 3.59 -3.97
N CYS A 64 -16.25 4.52 -4.06
CA CYS A 64 -16.17 5.46 -5.18
C CYS A 64 -15.86 4.76 -6.50
N PHE A 65 -14.89 3.84 -6.50
CA PHE A 65 -14.57 3.05 -7.69
C PHE A 65 -15.73 2.18 -8.15
N ASP A 66 -16.45 1.52 -7.25
CA ASP A 66 -17.61 0.69 -7.61
C ASP A 66 -18.76 1.52 -8.22
N ARG A 67 -18.99 2.73 -7.69
CA ARG A 67 -19.96 3.67 -8.26
C ARG A 67 -19.52 4.24 -9.60
N THR A 68 -18.22 4.41 -9.80
CA THR A 68 -17.67 4.92 -11.07
C THR A 68 -17.74 3.83 -12.14
N GLU A 69 -17.46 2.59 -11.78
CA GLU A 69 -17.57 1.42 -12.67
C GLU A 69 -18.99 1.24 -13.21
N THR A 70 -20.01 1.42 -12.38
CA THR A 70 -21.43 1.28 -12.78
C THR A 70 -21.95 2.45 -13.62
N ARG A 71 -21.25 3.59 -13.63
CA ARG A 71 -21.68 4.81 -14.34
C ARG A 71 -20.88 5.09 -15.62
N THR A 72 -19.73 4.44 -15.80
CA THR A 72 -18.92 4.64 -17.01
C THR A 72 -19.54 3.93 -18.22
N GLY A 73 -19.42 4.54 -19.40
CA GLY A 73 -19.80 3.92 -20.67
C GLY A 73 -18.87 2.77 -21.08
N TYR A 74 -17.74 2.59 -20.39
CA TYR A 74 -16.73 1.56 -20.67
C TYR A 74 -16.35 0.79 -19.40
N PRO A 75 -17.23 -0.06 -18.85
CA PRO A 75 -17.02 -0.74 -17.57
C PRO A 75 -15.79 -1.65 -17.60
N ASN A 76 -15.55 -2.34 -18.71
CA ASN A 76 -14.42 -3.26 -18.85
C ASN A 76 -13.06 -2.56 -18.82
N SER A 77 -12.90 -1.43 -19.51
CA SER A 77 -11.67 -0.64 -19.45
C SER A 77 -11.44 -0.08 -18.05
N PHE A 78 -12.49 0.38 -17.36
CA PHE A 78 -12.37 0.88 -16.00
C PHE A 78 -11.96 -0.23 -15.01
N ARG A 79 -12.47 -1.45 -15.18
CA ARG A 79 -12.03 -2.63 -14.40
C ARG A 79 -10.53 -2.89 -14.55
N ILE A 80 -10.01 -2.86 -15.78
CA ILE A 80 -8.57 -3.03 -16.03
C ILE A 80 -7.78 -1.91 -15.34
N CYS A 81 -8.20 -0.65 -15.49
CA CYS A 81 -7.55 0.49 -14.83
C CYS A 81 -7.54 0.36 -13.29
N LYS A 82 -8.65 -0.08 -12.67
CA LYS A 82 -8.75 -0.32 -11.23
C LYS A 82 -7.73 -1.35 -10.76
N VAL A 83 -7.54 -2.41 -11.54
CA VAL A 83 -6.57 -3.46 -11.23
C VAL A 83 -5.13 -2.99 -11.40
N VAL A 84 -4.80 -2.31 -12.50
CA VAL A 84 -3.46 -1.73 -12.70
C VAL A 84 -3.12 -0.76 -11.56
N PHE A 85 -4.07 0.08 -11.16
CA PHE A 85 -3.90 0.96 -10.00
C PHE A 85 -3.66 0.18 -8.70
N ALA A 86 -4.40 -0.90 -8.47
CA ALA A 86 -4.18 -1.76 -7.31
C ALA A 86 -2.76 -2.38 -7.29
N ILE A 87 -2.25 -2.83 -8.43
CA ILE A 87 -0.88 -3.36 -8.56
C ILE A 87 0.16 -2.29 -8.21
N ILE A 88 0.02 -1.07 -8.75
CA ILE A 88 0.94 0.05 -8.46
C ILE A 88 0.93 0.38 -6.97
N VAL A 89 -0.24 0.40 -6.33
CA VAL A 89 -0.36 0.66 -4.89
C VAL A 89 0.31 -0.45 -4.06
N LEU A 90 0.18 -1.71 -4.44
CA LEU A 90 0.86 -2.83 -3.79
C LEU A 90 2.38 -2.70 -3.87
N ILE A 91 2.92 -2.42 -5.06
CA ILE A 91 4.36 -2.18 -5.26
C ILE A 91 4.83 -0.98 -4.44
N HIS A 92 4.07 0.11 -4.41
CA HIS A 92 4.40 1.27 -3.60
C HIS A 92 4.49 0.93 -2.10
N TRP A 93 3.52 0.19 -1.57
CA TRP A 93 3.51 -0.21 -0.17
C TRP A 93 4.68 -1.12 0.18
N ASN A 94 4.95 -2.12 -0.66
CA ASN A 94 6.07 -3.02 -0.48
C ASN A 94 7.43 -2.27 -0.56
N ALA A 95 7.58 -1.34 -1.50
CA ALA A 95 8.75 -0.46 -1.56
C ALA A 95 8.93 0.38 -0.29
N CYS A 96 7.83 0.92 0.27
CA CYS A 96 7.86 1.65 1.53
C CYS A 96 8.22 0.74 2.72
N PHE A 97 7.74 -0.50 2.76
CA PHE A 97 8.11 -1.46 3.80
C PHE A 97 9.59 -1.85 3.71
N TYR A 98 10.10 -2.15 2.52
CA TYR A 98 11.52 -2.42 2.28
C TYR A 98 12.40 -1.25 2.76
N PHE A 99 12.03 -0.01 2.41
CA PHE A 99 12.76 1.18 2.86
C PHE A 99 12.66 1.39 4.38
N ALA A 100 11.50 1.13 4.99
CA ALA A 100 11.32 1.25 6.44
C ALA A 100 12.12 0.20 7.22
N ILE A 101 12.23 -1.04 6.72
CA ILE A 101 13.06 -2.09 7.31
C ILE A 101 14.54 -1.75 7.13
N SER A 102 14.94 -1.32 5.93
CA SER A 102 16.29 -0.80 5.66
C SER A 102 16.69 0.31 6.63
N TYR A 103 15.74 1.20 6.97
CA TYR A 103 15.94 2.25 7.96
C TYR A 103 16.11 1.71 9.39
N ALA A 104 15.32 0.71 9.77
CA ALA A 104 15.34 0.12 11.11
C ALA A 104 16.60 -0.71 11.38
N ILE A 105 17.12 -1.42 10.37
CA ILE A 105 18.39 -2.17 10.44
C ILE A 105 19.58 -1.20 10.40
N GLY A 106 19.46 -0.13 9.61
CA GLY A 106 20.46 0.90 9.44
C GLY A 106 21.05 0.87 8.04
N PHE A 107 21.03 2.00 7.33
CA PHE A 107 21.45 2.06 5.94
C PHE A 107 22.90 1.62 5.73
N GLY A 108 23.10 0.70 4.77
CA GLY A 108 24.42 0.20 4.38
C GLY A 108 25.08 -0.71 5.42
N SER A 109 24.30 -1.32 6.32
CA SER A 109 24.76 -2.39 7.23
C SER A 109 25.28 -3.62 6.49
N ASP A 110 24.62 -3.96 5.38
CA ASP A 110 24.83 -5.17 4.57
C ASP A 110 24.53 -4.87 3.08
N ASN A 111 24.63 -5.88 2.22
CA ASN A 111 24.40 -5.74 0.78
C ASN A 111 22.91 -5.75 0.38
N TRP A 112 22.01 -6.14 1.28
CA TRP A 112 20.56 -6.23 1.01
C TRP A 112 19.86 -4.90 1.28
N VAL A 113 20.23 -4.24 2.36
CA VAL A 113 19.73 -2.95 2.80
C VAL A 113 20.15 -1.83 1.84
N TYR A 114 19.28 -0.83 1.67
CA TYR A 114 19.60 0.31 0.84
C TYR A 114 20.87 1.04 1.31
N ASN A 115 21.87 1.13 0.43
CA ASN A 115 23.12 1.80 0.74
C ASN A 115 23.10 3.29 0.35
N VAL A 116 23.09 4.16 1.37
CA VAL A 116 23.13 5.63 1.23
C VAL A 116 24.57 6.15 1.01
N ALA A 117 25.60 5.32 1.21
CA ALA A 117 27.00 5.68 1.02
C ALA A 117 27.33 5.82 -0.47
N GLY A 118 27.06 7.01 -1.01
CA GLY A 118 27.45 7.40 -2.36
C GLY A 118 26.91 8.79 -2.73
N PRO A 119 27.65 9.60 -3.49
CA PRO A 119 27.24 10.98 -3.82
C PRO A 119 25.93 11.06 -4.64
N LYS A 120 25.51 9.96 -5.27
CA LYS A 120 24.26 9.85 -6.04
C LYS A 120 23.11 9.15 -5.29
N ASN A 121 23.39 8.49 -4.16
CA ASN A 121 22.42 7.66 -3.43
C ASN A 121 21.73 8.40 -2.26
N SER A 122 22.13 9.64 -1.99
CA SER A 122 21.52 10.48 -0.95
C SER A 122 20.22 11.16 -1.38
N SER A 123 19.90 11.20 -2.67
CA SER A 123 18.68 11.86 -3.15
C SER A 123 17.42 11.03 -2.88
N LEU A 124 16.36 11.68 -2.39
CA LEU A 124 15.07 11.03 -2.09
C LEU A 124 14.46 10.34 -3.32
N SER A 125 14.64 10.94 -4.51
CA SER A 125 14.17 10.35 -5.77
C SER A 125 14.89 9.04 -6.08
N ARG A 126 16.22 8.98 -5.86
CA ARG A 126 17.00 7.76 -6.08
C ARG A 126 16.62 6.66 -5.10
N GLN A 127 16.43 7.00 -3.83
CA GLN A 127 15.96 6.08 -2.78
C GLN A 127 14.62 5.45 -3.18
N TYR A 128 13.64 6.29 -3.50
CA TYR A 128 12.31 5.82 -3.89
C TYR A 128 12.32 4.97 -5.15
N ILE A 129 13.00 5.42 -6.22
CA ILE A 129 13.05 4.68 -7.50
C ILE A 129 13.72 3.32 -7.31
N TYR A 130 14.78 3.24 -6.52
CA TYR A 130 15.45 1.96 -6.25
C TYR A 130 14.56 1.03 -5.44
N SER A 131 13.95 1.51 -4.35
CA SER A 131 13.03 0.69 -3.55
C SER A 131 11.82 0.21 -4.36
N PHE A 132 11.32 1.05 -5.27
CA PHE A 132 10.23 0.70 -6.18
C PHE A 132 10.67 -0.37 -7.21
N TYR A 133 11.89 -0.26 -7.72
CA TYR A 133 12.49 -1.26 -8.61
C TYR A 133 12.67 -2.60 -7.91
N TRP A 134 13.27 -2.60 -6.70
CA TRP A 134 13.43 -3.80 -5.87
C TRP A 134 12.07 -4.46 -5.62
N SER A 135 11.10 -3.67 -5.17
CA SER A 135 9.74 -4.15 -4.91
C SER A 135 9.06 -4.77 -6.13
N THR A 136 9.24 -4.15 -7.31
CA THR A 136 8.71 -4.67 -8.56
C THR A 136 9.30 -6.05 -8.87
N LEU A 137 10.62 -6.23 -8.74
CA LEU A 137 11.28 -7.51 -8.99
C LEU A 137 10.82 -8.61 -8.02
N THR A 138 10.67 -8.27 -6.73
CA THR A 138 10.23 -9.22 -5.70
C THR A 138 8.78 -9.65 -5.93
N LEU A 139 7.86 -8.70 -6.11
CA LEU A 139 6.43 -8.99 -6.30
C LEU A 139 6.11 -9.65 -7.64
N THR A 140 6.89 -9.37 -8.69
CA THR A 140 6.75 -10.04 -10.00
C THR A 140 7.51 -11.35 -10.09
N THR A 141 8.13 -11.81 -8.99
CA THR A 141 8.85 -13.09 -8.89
C THR A 141 10.03 -13.23 -9.85
N ILE A 142 10.57 -12.11 -10.36
CA ILE A 142 11.78 -12.10 -11.20
C ILE A 142 13.01 -12.41 -10.33
N GLY A 143 13.04 -11.88 -9.09
CA GLY A 143 13.96 -12.34 -8.04
C GLY A 143 15.44 -11.99 -8.21
N GLU A 144 15.81 -11.08 -9.12
CA GLU A 144 17.18 -10.56 -9.27
C GLU A 144 17.54 -9.51 -8.20
N THR A 145 17.29 -9.83 -6.93
CA THR A 145 17.58 -8.96 -5.79
C THR A 145 18.77 -9.48 -4.99
N PRO A 146 19.53 -8.60 -4.30
CA PRO A 146 20.58 -9.05 -3.39
C PRO A 146 20.02 -10.05 -2.36
N GLN A 147 20.85 -10.99 -1.93
CA GLN A 147 20.44 -11.99 -0.96
C GLN A 147 20.37 -11.37 0.45
N PRO A 148 19.32 -11.67 1.22
CA PRO A 148 19.26 -11.26 2.62
C PRO A 148 20.40 -11.90 3.42
N GLU A 149 20.91 -11.17 4.41
CA GLU A 149 22.03 -11.59 5.28
C GLU A 149 21.58 -11.82 6.74
N ASN A 150 20.49 -11.18 7.17
CA ASN A 150 19.95 -11.31 8.54
C ASN A 150 18.68 -12.17 8.61
N ASP A 151 18.47 -12.86 9.75
CA ASP A 151 17.27 -13.68 10.00
C ASP A 151 15.95 -12.91 9.80
N LEU A 152 15.93 -11.63 10.22
CA LEU A 152 14.77 -10.76 10.03
C LEU A 152 14.50 -10.45 8.56
N GLU A 153 15.55 -10.30 7.75
CA GLU A 153 15.44 -10.07 6.30
C GLU A 153 14.94 -11.32 5.61
N TYR A 154 15.46 -12.50 5.98
CA TYR A 154 14.96 -13.78 5.47
C TYR A 154 13.47 -13.96 5.78
N LEU A 155 13.03 -13.74 7.02
CA LEU A 155 11.62 -13.84 7.38
C LEU A 155 10.75 -12.85 6.60
N PHE A 156 11.21 -11.62 6.44
CA PHE A 156 10.50 -10.60 5.65
C PHE A 156 10.37 -11.01 4.19
N VAL A 157 11.48 -11.39 3.54
CA VAL A 157 11.51 -11.77 2.12
C VAL A 157 10.66 -13.01 1.86
N VAL A 158 10.67 -14.01 2.76
CA VAL A 158 9.82 -15.22 2.65
C VAL A 158 8.34 -14.85 2.76
N ALA A 159 7.96 -14.03 3.76
CA ALA A 159 6.59 -13.58 3.93
C ALA A 159 6.12 -12.76 2.72
N ASP A 160 7.00 -11.90 2.19
CA ASP A 160 6.71 -11.05 1.04
C ASP A 160 6.57 -11.85 -0.25
N PHE A 161 7.42 -12.85 -0.51
CA PHE A 161 7.26 -13.73 -1.65
C PHE A 161 5.95 -14.53 -1.60
N LEU A 162 5.59 -15.06 -0.42
CA LEU A 162 4.34 -15.80 -0.26
C LEU A 162 3.13 -14.89 -0.51
N ALA A 163 3.12 -13.70 0.09
CA ALA A 163 2.06 -12.72 -0.12
C ALA A 163 2.00 -12.26 -1.58
N GLY A 164 3.15 -11.93 -2.17
CA GLY A 164 3.30 -11.46 -3.54
C GLY A 164 2.77 -12.46 -4.55
N VAL A 165 3.19 -13.74 -4.47
CA VAL A 165 2.72 -14.80 -5.37
C VAL A 165 1.21 -14.97 -5.26
N LEU A 166 0.65 -15.03 -4.05
CA LEU A 166 -0.79 -15.24 -3.85
C LEU A 166 -1.62 -14.06 -4.37
N ILE A 167 -1.23 -12.84 -4.05
CA ILE A 167 -1.93 -11.63 -4.47
C ILE A 167 -1.82 -11.46 -5.98
N PHE A 168 -0.62 -11.59 -6.55
CA PHE A 168 -0.39 -11.42 -7.98
C PHE A 168 -1.13 -12.49 -8.80
N ALA A 169 -1.06 -13.76 -8.40
CA ALA A 169 -1.79 -14.84 -9.06
C ALA A 169 -3.31 -14.62 -9.01
N THR A 170 -3.85 -14.17 -7.87
CA THR A 170 -5.29 -13.87 -7.74
C THR A 170 -5.71 -12.71 -8.64
N ILE A 171 -4.91 -11.64 -8.68
CA ILE A 171 -5.18 -10.47 -9.51
C ILE A 171 -5.15 -10.84 -11.00
N VAL A 172 -4.09 -11.50 -11.45
CA VAL A 172 -3.95 -11.88 -12.86
C VAL A 172 -5.02 -12.90 -13.27
N GLY A 173 -5.35 -13.87 -12.41
CA GLY A 173 -6.44 -14.80 -12.63
C GLY A 173 -7.81 -14.12 -12.78
N ASN A 174 -8.07 -13.10 -11.95
CA ASN A 174 -9.29 -12.29 -12.04
C ASN A 174 -9.33 -11.46 -13.34
N ILE A 175 -8.21 -10.93 -13.81
CA ILE A 175 -8.15 -10.24 -15.12
C ILE A 175 -8.41 -11.23 -16.25
N GLY A 176 -7.79 -12.41 -16.22
CA GLY A 176 -7.95 -13.44 -17.25
C GLY A 176 -9.40 -13.88 -17.41
N SER A 177 -10.11 -14.09 -16.30
CA SER A 177 -11.54 -14.42 -16.33
C SER A 177 -12.41 -13.26 -16.86
N MET A 178 -12.08 -12.00 -16.50
CA MET A 178 -12.78 -10.82 -17.05
C MET A 178 -12.61 -10.71 -18.57
N ILE A 179 -11.39 -10.88 -19.09
CA ILE A 179 -11.11 -10.81 -20.54
C ILE A 179 -11.82 -11.96 -21.28
N SER A 180 -11.81 -13.17 -20.73
CA SER A 180 -12.52 -14.31 -21.30
C SER A 180 -14.02 -14.04 -21.40
N ASN A 181 -14.64 -13.51 -20.34
CA ASN A 181 -16.06 -13.15 -20.34
C ASN A 181 -16.40 -12.05 -21.35
N MET A 182 -15.50 -11.10 -21.60
CA MET A 182 -15.69 -10.09 -22.64
C MET A 182 -15.67 -10.67 -24.05
N ASN A 183 -14.86 -11.70 -24.29
CA ASN A 183 -14.74 -12.34 -25.60
C ASN A 183 -15.93 -13.27 -25.91
N VAL A 184 -16.59 -13.82 -24.89
CA VAL A 184 -17.81 -14.65 -25.03
C VAL A 184 -19.05 -13.80 -25.33
N ALA A 185 -19.07 -12.54 -24.90
CA ALA A 185 -20.18 -11.61 -25.15
C ALA A 185 -20.16 -10.97 -26.55
N ARG A 186 -19.20 -11.33 -27.40
CA ARG A 186 -19.02 -10.84 -28.78
C ARG A 186 -19.45 -11.91 -29.78
#